data_AF-A0A372NE09-F1
#
_entry.id   AF-A0A372NE09-F1
#
_cell.length_a   1.000
_cell.length_b   1.000
_cell.length_c   1.000
_cell.angle_alpha   90.00
_cell.angle_beta   90.00
_cell.angle_gamma   90.00
#
_symmetry.space_group_name_H-M   'P 1'
#
loop_
_entity.id
_entity.type
_entity.pdbx_description
1 polymer ?
#
loop_
_entity_poly.entity_id
_entity_poly.type
_entity_poly.pdbx_seq_one_letter_code
_entity_poly.pdbx_strand_id
1 'polypeptide(L)'
;MTESEGKARRLTSARGKNPLLLGAVAVGAVSGSARAADAIVAVEPEPMNYVRVCDAFGVGFFYIPGTETCLKIGGYVRFDIGVGDMPDYGLGADAPDDIDTDGDGIADMGDGRGDASYQQARFALDVDARSDTEYGTLRGYTRLHFNYDQDATSSSHYIEVEYAYIELGGFRVGMNDSLFSTFPAYAGYVISDDLGVPYGPFEISQIVYTHTGEDGFSAAGGLELPGDGATNSDYMPNVVVGASLTRDWGAVTFIAAYDAVAEEGAAKLRLDLTLSDKLSVFAMAGYSTNDPAGTGVGNSDANNYYAQWNGDWAVWAGANVQLTDKLAFYTQAAYDEDENFAFVADLPVTVVDGFTVTPELAYRDNFDIPDADAWGGYLRFERTF
;
A
#
# COMPACT_ATOMS: atom_id res chain seq x y z
N MET A 1 38.25 -41.99 4.28
CA MET A 1 39.62 -41.56 3.93
C MET A 1 39.48 -40.25 3.20
N THR A 2 39.91 -39.06 3.61
CA THR A 2 40.76 -38.52 4.70
C THR A 2 40.47 -37.00 4.63
N GLU A 3 39.88 -36.36 5.65
CA GLU A 3 40.53 -35.58 6.72
C GLU A 3 41.55 -34.51 6.29
N SER A 4 41.26 -33.24 6.66
CA SER A 4 42.19 -32.13 6.97
C SER A 4 41.40 -30.80 6.92
N GLU A 5 40.70 -30.37 7.98
CA GLU A 5 41.17 -29.45 9.05
C GLU A 5 41.96 -28.19 8.59
N GLY A 6 41.46 -27.02 9.01
CA GLY A 6 42.09 -25.71 8.89
C GLY A 6 41.37 -24.65 9.74
N LYS A 7 41.81 -24.50 10.99
CA LYS A 7 41.24 -23.69 12.08
C LYS A 7 42.09 -22.43 12.33
N ALA A 8 41.47 -21.27 12.54
CA ALA A 8 42.08 -20.11 13.21
C ALA A 8 40.98 -19.27 13.91
N ARG A 9 40.78 -19.45 15.22
CA ARG A 9 41.40 -18.74 16.38
C ARG A 9 40.60 -17.50 16.84
N ARG A 10 39.75 -17.75 17.84
CA ARG A 10 39.21 -16.77 18.80
C ARG A 10 40.34 -16.13 19.62
N LEU A 11 40.22 -14.83 19.88
CA LEU A 11 40.96 -14.09 20.90
C LEU A 11 40.08 -13.93 22.15
N THR A 12 40.58 -14.42 23.28
CA THR A 12 40.14 -14.07 24.62
C THR A 12 41.24 -13.25 25.29
N SER A 13 40.86 -12.20 26.04
CA SER A 13 41.73 -11.54 27.02
C SER A 13 40.95 -11.24 28.29
N ALA A 14 41.61 -11.46 29.42
CA ALA A 14 41.07 -11.59 30.76
C ALA A 14 41.22 -10.32 31.62
N ARG A 15 40.36 -10.20 32.63
CA ARG A 15 40.54 -9.57 33.97
C ARG A 15 39.21 -9.79 34.70
N GLY A 16 39.06 -10.44 35.85
CA GLY A 16 39.97 -10.74 36.95
C GLY A 16 39.58 -9.88 38.16
N LYS A 17 38.79 -10.44 39.09
CA LYS A 17 38.88 -10.34 40.58
C LYS A 17 37.57 -10.75 41.28
N ASN A 18 37.62 -11.89 41.99
CA ASN A 18 36.78 -12.21 43.16
C ASN A 18 37.58 -11.95 44.45
N PRO A 19 36.89 -11.72 45.58
CA PRO A 19 36.99 -12.64 46.74
C PRO A 19 35.59 -13.02 47.30
N LEU A 20 35.27 -14.30 47.58
CA LEU A 20 35.45 -15.02 48.87
C LEU A 20 34.86 -14.22 50.07
N LEU A 21 33.98 -14.69 50.99
CA LEU A 21 33.72 -16.01 51.60
C LEU A 21 32.56 -15.91 52.67
N LEU A 22 31.98 -17.07 53.05
CA LEU A 22 31.26 -17.44 54.32
C LEU A 22 29.85 -16.84 54.57
N GLY A 23 28.83 -17.55 55.06
CA GLY A 23 28.70 -18.91 55.63
C GLY A 23 27.23 -19.21 56.00
N ALA A 24 26.91 -20.49 56.20
CA ALA A 24 25.58 -21.04 56.49
C ALA A 24 25.28 -21.12 58.01
N VAL A 25 24.01 -20.96 58.43
CA VAL A 25 23.41 -21.57 59.65
C VAL A 25 21.90 -21.79 59.46
N ALA A 26 21.42 -22.91 60.01
CA ALA A 26 20.12 -23.55 59.82
C ALA A 26 19.02 -23.17 60.84
N VAL A 27 17.77 -23.39 60.39
CA VAL A 27 16.52 -23.86 61.05
C VAL A 27 16.27 -23.52 62.53
N GLY A 28 15.16 -22.82 62.77
CA GLY A 28 14.38 -22.86 64.01
C GLY A 28 12.91 -23.12 63.71
N ALA A 29 12.42 -24.31 64.09
CA ALA A 29 11.00 -24.65 64.07
C ALA A 29 10.32 -24.11 65.34
N VAL A 30 9.20 -23.40 65.20
CA VAL A 30 8.25 -23.16 66.28
C VAL A 30 6.88 -23.59 65.81
N SER A 31 6.38 -24.65 66.44
CA SER A 31 5.00 -25.12 66.34
C SER A 31 4.08 -24.31 67.25
N GLY A 32 2.89 -23.97 66.76
CA GLY A 32 1.68 -23.82 67.58
C GLY A 32 1.02 -22.45 67.57
N SER A 33 0.00 -22.28 66.73
CA SER A 33 -1.35 -22.03 67.23
C SER A 33 -2.35 -22.15 66.08
N ALA A 34 -3.25 -23.12 66.23
CA ALA A 34 -4.45 -23.21 65.42
C ALA A 34 -5.26 -21.92 65.58
N ARG A 35 -5.40 -21.19 64.48
CA ARG A 35 -6.48 -20.24 64.27
C ARG A 35 -7.21 -20.74 63.03
N ALA A 36 -8.41 -21.27 63.25
CA ALA A 36 -9.39 -21.39 62.19
C ALA A 36 -9.73 -19.96 61.75
N ALA A 37 -9.05 -19.50 60.71
CA ALA A 37 -9.63 -18.56 59.78
C ALA A 37 -10.08 -19.41 58.61
N ASP A 38 -11.34 -19.30 58.20
CA ASP A 38 -11.71 -19.63 56.83
C ASP A 38 -10.71 -18.88 55.94
N ALA A 39 -9.71 -19.61 55.47
CA ALA A 39 -8.93 -19.18 54.35
C ALA A 39 -9.93 -19.18 53.20
N ILE A 40 -10.53 -18.02 52.96
CA ILE A 40 -10.90 -17.67 51.60
C ILE A 40 -9.59 -17.85 50.86
N VAL A 41 -9.46 -18.99 50.17
CA VAL A 41 -8.44 -19.16 49.16
C VAL A 41 -8.80 -18.09 48.17
N ALA A 42 -8.21 -16.90 48.35
CA ALA A 42 -7.98 -16.02 47.26
C ALA A 42 -7.14 -16.87 46.32
N VAL A 43 -7.83 -17.50 45.37
CA VAL A 43 -7.23 -17.92 44.13
C VAL A 43 -6.57 -16.64 43.66
N GLU A 44 -5.28 -16.52 43.91
CA GLU A 44 -4.46 -15.50 43.28
C GLU A 44 -4.76 -15.73 41.81
N PRO A 45 -5.48 -14.80 41.15
CA PRO A 45 -5.89 -15.03 39.78
C PRO A 45 -4.60 -15.29 39.05
N GLU A 46 -4.45 -16.52 38.53
CA GLU A 46 -3.33 -16.81 37.65
C GLU A 46 -3.31 -15.67 36.64
N PRO A 47 -2.14 -15.03 36.38
CA PRO A 47 -2.09 -13.92 35.45
C PRO A 47 -2.67 -14.45 34.15
N MET A 48 -3.92 -14.07 33.89
CA MET A 48 -4.68 -14.58 32.77
C MET A 48 -3.98 -13.98 31.57
N ASN A 49 -3.16 -14.79 30.90
CA ASN A 49 -2.57 -14.43 29.63
C ASN A 49 -3.71 -14.46 28.61
N TYR A 50 -4.53 -13.41 28.63
CA TYR A 50 -5.71 -13.29 27.77
C TYR A 50 -5.32 -13.29 26.29
N VAL A 51 -4.12 -12.79 25.98
CA VAL A 51 -3.57 -12.74 24.64
C VAL A 51 -2.49 -13.82 24.51
N ARG A 52 -2.76 -14.82 23.67
CA ARG A 52 -1.83 -15.89 23.33
C ARG A 52 -1.28 -15.63 21.93
N VAL A 53 0.01 -15.84 21.71
CA VAL A 53 0.60 -15.76 20.36
C VAL A 53 -0.05 -16.82 19.47
N CYS A 54 -0.38 -16.46 18.23
CA CYS A 54 -0.81 -17.40 17.21
C CYS A 54 0.31 -17.65 16.20
N ASP A 55 0.99 -18.78 16.36
CA ASP A 55 2.11 -19.15 15.49
C ASP A 55 1.64 -19.65 14.10
N ALA A 56 0.35 -19.99 13.94
CA ALA A 56 -0.19 -20.57 12.70
C ALA A 56 -0.11 -19.62 11.50
N PHE A 57 -0.23 -18.30 11.72
CA PHE A 57 -0.21 -17.29 10.66
C PHE A 57 1.00 -16.35 10.74
N GLY A 58 1.95 -16.64 11.62
CA GLY A 58 3.23 -15.94 11.72
C GLY A 58 3.25 -14.78 12.70
N VAL A 59 4.34 -14.00 12.61
CA VAL A 59 4.67 -12.94 13.57
C VAL A 59 3.59 -11.85 13.59
N GLY A 60 3.24 -11.39 14.79
CA GLY A 60 2.26 -10.32 15.00
C GLY A 60 0.82 -10.79 15.17
N PHE A 61 0.53 -12.08 14.94
CA PHE A 61 -0.78 -12.66 15.21
C PHE A 61 -0.92 -13.12 16.66
N PHE A 62 -2.11 -12.91 17.21
CA PHE A 62 -2.52 -13.40 18.52
C PHE A 62 -3.93 -13.99 18.46
N TYR A 63 -4.22 -14.98 19.29
CA TYR A 63 -5.58 -15.54 19.36
C TYR A 63 -6.56 -14.56 19.99
N ILE A 64 -7.73 -14.42 19.37
CA ILE A 64 -8.87 -13.74 19.99
C ILE A 64 -9.30 -14.59 21.20
N PRO A 65 -9.48 -13.98 22.41
CA PRO A 65 -9.85 -14.73 23.60
C PRO A 65 -11.14 -15.54 23.40
N GLY A 66 -11.08 -16.84 23.69
CA GLY A 66 -12.22 -17.75 23.57
C GLY A 66 -12.45 -18.33 22.16
N THR A 67 -11.57 -18.07 21.19
CA THR A 67 -11.65 -18.64 19.84
C THR A 67 -10.31 -19.22 19.37
N GLU A 68 -10.32 -19.87 18.19
CA GLU A 68 -9.13 -20.30 17.44
C GLU A 68 -8.77 -19.30 16.33
N THR A 69 -9.46 -18.16 16.25
CA THR A 69 -9.19 -17.10 15.28
C THR A 69 -7.98 -16.30 15.71
N CYS A 70 -7.06 -16.12 14.78
CA CYS A 70 -5.86 -15.31 14.95
C CYS A 70 -6.11 -13.91 14.42
N LEU A 71 -5.77 -12.90 15.20
CA LEU A 71 -5.91 -11.49 14.88
C LEU A 71 -4.52 -10.86 14.81
N LYS A 72 -4.28 -10.05 13.78
CA LYS A 72 -3.16 -9.13 13.70
C LYS A 72 -3.72 -7.72 13.61
N ILE A 73 -3.16 -6.83 14.44
CA ILE A 73 -3.37 -5.39 14.35
C ILE A 73 -2.05 -4.80 13.90
N GLY A 74 -2.07 -3.99 12.86
CA GLY A 74 -0.89 -3.31 12.34
C GLY A 74 -1.28 -2.05 11.58
N GLY A 75 -0.37 -1.57 10.76
CA GLY A 75 -0.61 -0.46 9.85
C GLY A 75 0.56 0.50 9.85
N TYR A 76 0.27 1.79 9.63
CA TYR A 76 1.30 2.81 9.58
C TYR A 76 0.81 4.19 10.02
N VAL A 77 1.75 5.03 10.45
CA VAL A 77 1.58 6.47 10.53
C VAL A 77 2.44 7.10 9.46
N ARG A 78 1.84 7.93 8.62
CA ARG A 78 2.48 8.59 7.50
C ARG A 78 2.29 10.09 7.58
N PHE A 79 3.31 10.83 7.19
CA PHE A 79 3.24 12.26 6.98
C PHE A 79 3.86 12.62 5.64
N ASP A 80 3.05 13.18 4.75
CA ASP A 80 3.43 13.61 3.41
C ASP A 80 3.48 15.13 3.35
N ILE A 81 4.51 15.65 2.68
CA ILE A 81 4.65 17.08 2.36
C ILE A 81 4.76 17.19 0.85
N GLY A 82 3.75 17.74 0.20
CA GLY A 82 3.76 18.03 -1.23
C GLY A 82 4.55 19.31 -1.52
N VAL A 83 5.39 19.28 -2.55
CA VAL A 83 6.14 20.44 -3.06
C VAL A 83 6.05 20.52 -4.58
N GLY A 84 6.10 21.74 -5.14
CA GLY A 84 6.00 21.99 -6.58
C GLY A 84 4.71 22.69 -7.00
N ASP A 85 4.42 22.67 -8.30
CA ASP A 85 3.32 23.40 -8.97
C ASP A 85 2.26 22.46 -9.55
N MET A 86 2.22 21.19 -9.09
CA MET A 86 1.25 20.18 -9.55
C MET A 86 -0.03 20.08 -8.69
N PRO A 87 -1.22 20.36 -9.27
CA PRO A 87 -2.55 20.10 -8.68
C PRO A 87 -2.74 18.75 -8.01
N ASP A 88 -2.21 17.68 -8.60
CA ASP A 88 -2.40 16.28 -8.18
C ASP A 88 -1.71 15.97 -6.85
N TYR A 89 -0.78 16.83 -6.43
CA TYR A 89 -0.15 16.80 -5.12
C TYR A 89 -0.87 17.67 -4.09
N GLY A 90 -2.10 18.15 -4.40
CA GLY A 90 -2.84 19.13 -3.60
C GLY A 90 -2.23 20.55 -3.66
N LEU A 91 -1.37 20.82 -4.65
CA LEU A 91 -0.63 22.07 -4.80
C LEU A 91 -1.24 22.90 -5.94
N GLY A 92 -1.49 24.19 -5.72
CA GLY A 92 -2.14 25.05 -6.72
C GLY A 92 -3.51 25.62 -6.29
N ALA A 93 -3.91 25.38 -5.04
CA ALA A 93 -4.83 26.29 -4.38
C ALA A 93 -4.02 27.49 -3.88
N ASP A 94 -4.07 28.60 -4.61
CA ASP A 94 -3.60 29.87 -4.09
C ASP A 94 -4.25 30.10 -2.72
N ALA A 95 -3.44 30.15 -1.65
CA ALA A 95 -3.78 31.11 -0.61
C ALA A 95 -3.75 32.47 -1.32
N PRO A 96 -4.76 33.35 -1.16
CA PRO A 96 -4.65 34.71 -1.64
C PRO A 96 -3.45 35.35 -0.94
N ASP A 97 -2.30 35.27 -1.60
CA ASP A 97 -1.05 35.87 -1.18
C ASP A 97 -1.17 37.36 -1.51
N ASP A 98 -1.07 38.17 -0.47
CA ASP A 98 -1.29 39.62 -0.45
C ASP A 98 -2.62 40.12 -1.07
N ILE A 99 -3.55 40.56 -0.19
CA ILE A 99 -4.29 41.78 -0.53
C ILE A 99 -3.25 42.89 -0.54
N ASP A 100 -2.56 43.06 -1.66
CA ASP A 100 -1.68 44.19 -1.85
C ASP A 100 -2.54 45.44 -1.65
N THR A 101 -2.19 46.19 -0.61
CA THR A 101 -2.97 47.33 -0.13
C THR A 101 -2.51 48.60 -0.85
N ASP A 102 -2.15 48.48 -2.13
CA ASP A 102 -1.83 49.57 -3.05
C ASP A 102 -3.02 50.51 -3.29
N GLY A 103 -4.20 50.15 -2.80
CA GLY A 103 -5.37 51.02 -2.75
C GLY A 103 -6.01 51.28 -4.11
N ASP A 104 -5.59 50.55 -5.15
CA ASP A 104 -6.20 50.56 -6.48
C ASP A 104 -7.34 49.52 -6.62
N GLY A 105 -7.48 48.61 -5.64
CA GLY A 105 -8.55 47.63 -5.57
C GLY A 105 -8.40 46.48 -6.57
N ILE A 106 -7.20 46.26 -7.11
CA ILE A 106 -6.87 45.11 -7.94
C ILE A 106 -6.14 44.11 -7.05
N ALA A 107 -6.74 42.93 -6.83
CA ALA A 107 -5.99 41.83 -6.22
C ALA A 107 -4.86 41.45 -7.19
N ASP A 108 -3.62 41.63 -6.77
CA ASP A 108 -2.48 41.04 -7.46
C ASP A 108 -2.61 39.52 -7.25
N MET A 109 -3.11 38.82 -8.25
CA MET A 109 -2.97 37.37 -8.29
C MET A 109 -1.47 37.17 -8.52
N GLY A 110 -0.74 36.77 -7.48
CA GLY A 110 0.70 36.53 -7.53
C GLY A 110 1.11 35.72 -8.76
N ASP A 111 2.40 35.66 -9.06
CA ASP A 111 2.98 35.11 -10.31
C ASP A 111 2.72 33.62 -10.63
N GLY A 112 1.71 33.02 -9.99
CA GLY A 112 1.21 31.66 -10.23
C GLY A 112 2.08 30.57 -9.61
N ARG A 113 3.03 30.94 -8.74
CA ARG A 113 4.01 30.03 -8.15
C ARG A 113 3.77 29.90 -6.66
N GLY A 114 2.65 29.26 -6.30
CA GLY A 114 2.31 29.00 -4.91
C GLY A 114 3.41 28.24 -4.16
N ASP A 115 3.98 28.86 -3.14
CA ASP A 115 4.92 28.26 -2.20
C ASP A 115 4.21 27.17 -1.37
N ALA A 116 4.52 25.90 -1.65
CA ALA A 116 4.27 24.67 -0.88
C ALA A 116 3.16 24.70 0.20
N SER A 117 2.10 23.90 0.03
CA SER A 117 1.09 23.83 1.08
C SER A 117 0.32 22.53 1.28
N TYR A 118 0.50 21.46 0.50
CA TYR A 118 -0.18 20.20 0.81
C TYR A 118 0.58 19.40 1.86
N GLN A 119 -0.11 19.05 2.94
CA GLN A 119 0.38 18.16 3.98
C GLN A 119 -0.71 17.15 4.31
N GLN A 120 -0.33 15.88 4.41
CA GLN A 120 -1.24 14.83 4.86
C GLN A 120 -0.63 14.07 6.01
N ALA A 121 -1.30 14.07 7.16
CA ALA A 121 -1.06 13.09 8.21
C ALA A 121 -2.10 11.97 8.09
N ARG A 122 -1.63 10.74 7.91
CA ARG A 122 -2.48 9.54 7.82
C ARG A 122 -2.11 8.55 8.91
N PHE A 123 -3.11 8.05 9.61
CA PHE A 123 -3.01 6.81 10.39
C PHE A 123 -3.80 5.73 9.66
N ALA A 124 -3.10 4.71 9.17
CA ALA A 124 -3.70 3.52 8.61
C ALA A 124 -3.76 2.43 9.68
N LEU A 125 -4.96 1.89 9.93
CA LEU A 125 -5.19 0.79 10.86
C LEU A 125 -5.59 -0.47 10.09
N ASP A 126 -4.75 -1.48 10.20
CA ASP A 126 -4.96 -2.80 9.61
C ASP A 126 -5.49 -3.77 10.67
N VAL A 127 -6.58 -4.45 10.34
CA VAL A 127 -7.16 -5.51 11.15
C VAL A 127 -7.30 -6.76 10.29
N ASP A 128 -6.49 -7.77 10.57
CA ASP A 128 -6.43 -9.04 9.82
C ASP A 128 -6.80 -10.20 10.74
N ALA A 129 -7.98 -10.79 10.53
CA ALA A 129 -8.48 -11.94 11.26
C ALA A 129 -8.41 -13.18 10.37
N ARG A 130 -7.78 -14.25 10.85
CA ARG A 130 -7.61 -15.51 10.12
C ARG A 130 -8.00 -16.72 10.97
N SER A 131 -8.67 -17.66 10.33
CA SER A 131 -8.97 -18.97 10.89
C SER A 131 -8.60 -20.04 9.87
N ASP A 132 -8.02 -21.14 10.35
CA ASP A 132 -7.85 -22.33 9.50
C ASP A 132 -9.18 -23.09 9.43
N THR A 133 -9.54 -23.56 8.25
CA THR A 133 -10.82 -24.24 7.99
C THR A 133 -10.62 -25.40 7.02
N GLU A 134 -11.63 -26.26 6.90
CA GLU A 134 -11.63 -27.36 5.93
C GLU A 134 -11.58 -26.90 4.47
N TYR A 135 -11.84 -25.62 4.18
CA TYR A 135 -11.77 -25.02 2.84
C TYR A 135 -10.50 -24.15 2.65
N GLY A 136 -9.52 -24.26 3.56
CA GLY A 136 -8.35 -23.41 3.63
C GLY A 136 -8.52 -22.23 4.60
N THR A 137 -7.63 -21.24 4.51
CA THR A 137 -7.67 -20.08 5.40
C THR A 137 -8.88 -19.20 5.10
N LEU A 138 -9.74 -19.00 6.10
CA LEU A 138 -10.74 -17.94 6.12
C LEU A 138 -10.07 -16.67 6.64
N ARG A 139 -10.12 -15.59 5.86
CA ARG A 139 -9.56 -14.29 6.23
C ARG A 139 -10.65 -13.22 6.19
N GLY A 140 -10.72 -12.39 7.23
CA GLY A 140 -11.40 -11.09 7.19
C GLY A 140 -10.36 -10.00 7.34
N TYR A 141 -10.34 -9.04 6.42
CA TYR A 141 -9.36 -7.97 6.41
C TYR A 141 -10.03 -6.62 6.23
N THR A 142 -9.60 -5.63 7.00
CA THR A 142 -9.96 -4.24 6.76
C THR A 142 -8.77 -3.32 7.00
N ARG A 143 -8.69 -2.25 6.21
CA ARG A 143 -7.81 -1.11 6.43
C ARG A 143 -8.65 0.16 6.48
N LEU A 144 -8.45 0.92 7.55
CA LEU A 144 -9.08 2.21 7.76
C LEU A 144 -8.03 3.32 7.72
N HIS A 145 -8.32 4.38 6.99
CA HIS A 145 -7.52 5.59 6.99
C HIS A 145 -8.16 6.67 7.84
N PHE A 146 -7.37 7.24 8.75
CA PHE A 146 -7.71 8.44 9.48
C PHE A 146 -6.82 9.55 8.94
N ASN A 147 -7.41 10.44 8.14
CA ASN A 147 -6.70 11.45 7.40
C ASN A 147 -6.88 12.83 8.04
N TYR A 148 -5.79 13.58 8.07
CA TYR A 148 -5.79 15.02 8.20
C TYR A 148 -5.05 15.58 7.00
N ASP A 149 -5.79 16.29 6.16
CA ASP A 149 -5.25 16.96 4.98
C ASP A 149 -5.27 18.46 5.23
N GLN A 150 -4.19 19.12 4.85
CA GLN A 150 -4.06 20.56 4.90
C GLN A 150 -3.49 21.04 3.58
N ASP A 151 -4.14 22.04 2.99
CA ASP A 151 -3.65 22.80 1.84
C ASP A 151 -3.46 24.28 2.26
N ALA A 152 -3.20 25.18 1.30
CA ALA A 152 -2.97 26.61 1.58
C ALA A 152 -4.21 27.31 2.14
N THR A 153 -5.40 26.80 1.81
CA THR A 153 -6.69 27.46 1.97
C THR A 153 -7.59 26.74 2.99
N SER A 154 -7.36 25.45 3.20
CA SER A 154 -8.29 24.57 3.88
C SER A 154 -7.58 23.47 4.67
N SER A 155 -8.31 22.89 5.61
CA SER A 155 -7.91 21.65 6.24
C SER A 155 -9.13 20.76 6.46
N SER A 156 -8.98 19.46 6.27
CA SER A 156 -10.05 18.49 6.42
C SER A 156 -9.63 17.31 7.31
N HIS A 157 -10.61 16.73 8.00
CA HIS A 157 -10.45 15.50 8.75
C HIS A 157 -11.50 14.51 8.28
N TYR A 158 -11.09 13.34 7.82
CA TYR A 158 -12.01 12.32 7.35
C TYR A 158 -11.51 10.92 7.66
N ILE A 159 -12.45 9.98 7.68
CA ILE A 159 -12.17 8.56 7.84
C ILE A 159 -12.63 7.87 6.56
N GLU A 160 -11.75 7.07 6.00
CA GLU A 160 -11.97 6.31 4.78
C GLU A 160 -11.75 4.83 5.06
N VAL A 161 -12.51 3.98 4.39
CA VAL A 161 -12.26 2.54 4.36
C VAL A 161 -11.53 2.29 3.05
N GLU A 162 -10.26 1.92 3.11
CA GLU A 162 -9.50 1.58 1.88
C GLU A 162 -9.84 0.14 1.47
N TYR A 163 -9.81 -0.78 2.43
CA TYR A 163 -10.08 -2.20 2.21
C TYR A 163 -11.07 -2.76 3.23
N ALA A 164 -11.99 -3.62 2.77
CA ALA A 164 -12.91 -4.37 3.63
C ALA A 164 -13.45 -5.61 2.92
N TYR A 165 -12.83 -6.76 3.14
CA TYR A 165 -13.18 -7.98 2.42
C TYR A 165 -13.04 -9.27 3.25
N ILE A 166 -13.64 -10.35 2.73
CA ILE A 166 -13.53 -11.71 3.24
C ILE A 166 -12.91 -12.58 2.15
N GLU A 167 -11.95 -13.44 2.51
CA GLU A 167 -11.32 -14.42 1.61
C GLU A 167 -11.45 -15.84 2.13
N LEU A 168 -11.65 -16.80 1.21
CA LEU A 168 -11.63 -18.23 1.48
C LEU A 168 -11.25 -19.02 0.23
N GLY A 169 -10.20 -19.82 0.29
CA GLY A 169 -9.86 -20.76 -0.78
C GLY A 169 -9.67 -20.12 -2.17
N GLY A 170 -9.16 -18.89 -2.21
CA GLY A 170 -8.96 -18.11 -3.46
C GLY A 170 -10.13 -17.21 -3.84
N PHE A 171 -11.30 -17.36 -3.23
CA PHE A 171 -12.40 -16.39 -3.37
C PHE A 171 -12.16 -15.18 -2.47
N ARG A 172 -12.54 -14.01 -2.95
CA ARG A 172 -12.65 -12.75 -2.20
C ARG A 172 -14.00 -12.11 -2.49
N VAL A 173 -14.65 -11.60 -1.44
CA VAL A 173 -15.87 -10.78 -1.54
C VAL A 173 -15.75 -9.58 -0.62
N GLY A 174 -16.11 -8.40 -1.13
CA GLY A 174 -16.08 -7.15 -0.38
C GLY A 174 -15.48 -6.01 -1.20
N MET A 175 -14.92 -5.02 -0.53
CA MET A 175 -14.30 -3.85 -1.15
C MET A 175 -12.78 -3.97 -1.13
N ASN A 176 -12.17 -3.79 -2.30
CA ASN A 176 -10.73 -3.74 -2.50
C ASN A 176 -10.45 -3.01 -3.83
N ASP A 177 -9.21 -2.67 -4.12
CA ASP A 177 -8.79 -2.27 -5.46
C ASP A 177 -9.18 -3.32 -6.51
N SER A 178 -9.53 -2.87 -7.71
CA SER A 178 -9.98 -3.74 -8.79
C SER A 178 -8.97 -4.84 -9.08
N LEU A 179 -9.46 -6.00 -9.48
CA LEU A 179 -8.63 -7.06 -10.02
C LEU A 179 -7.82 -6.55 -11.22
N PHE A 180 -8.40 -5.63 -12.01
CA PHE A 180 -7.73 -4.99 -13.16
C PHE A 180 -6.48 -4.21 -12.76
N SER A 181 -6.45 -3.64 -11.56
CA SER A 181 -5.31 -2.89 -11.00
C SER A 181 -4.36 -3.78 -10.21
N THR A 182 -4.89 -4.67 -9.37
CA THR A 182 -4.11 -5.49 -8.43
C THR A 182 -3.41 -6.68 -9.06
N PHE A 183 -4.05 -7.37 -10.01
CA PHE A 183 -3.50 -8.58 -10.61
C PHE A 183 -2.20 -8.35 -11.40
N PRO A 184 -2.04 -7.25 -12.18
CA PRO A 184 -0.75 -6.88 -12.76
C PRO A 184 0.18 -6.15 -11.77
N ALA A 185 -0.12 -6.12 -10.46
CA ALA A 185 0.68 -5.42 -9.45
C ALA A 185 0.83 -3.90 -9.72
N TYR A 186 -0.29 -3.22 -9.98
CA TYR A 186 -0.39 -1.75 -10.14
C TYR A 186 0.40 -1.23 -11.36
N ALA A 187 0.67 0.08 -11.44
CA ALA A 187 1.54 0.63 -12.49
C ALA A 187 3.00 0.77 -12.06
N GLY A 188 3.36 0.62 -10.79
CA GLY A 188 4.74 0.75 -10.35
C GLY A 188 4.90 0.62 -8.83
N TYR A 189 6.00 1.15 -8.32
CA TYR A 189 6.31 1.18 -6.88
C TYR A 189 6.64 2.59 -6.38
N VAL A 190 6.46 3.60 -7.24
CA VAL A 190 6.60 5.00 -6.87
C VAL A 190 5.39 5.44 -6.03
N ILE A 191 5.48 6.52 -5.27
CA ILE A 191 4.38 7.00 -4.43
C ILE A 191 3.20 7.44 -5.29
N SER A 192 3.44 8.23 -6.34
CA SER A 192 2.42 8.73 -7.27
C SER A 192 2.42 7.92 -8.57
N ASP A 193 1.92 6.68 -8.49
CA ASP A 193 2.02 5.74 -9.60
C ASP A 193 0.94 5.90 -10.69
N ASP A 194 -0.06 6.75 -10.47
CA ASP A 194 -1.15 7.09 -11.38
C ASP A 194 -1.06 8.52 -11.94
N LEU A 195 0.02 9.25 -11.64
CA LEU A 195 0.20 10.65 -12.04
C LEU A 195 0.00 10.86 -13.54
N GLY A 196 -0.98 11.68 -13.92
CA GLY A 196 -1.26 12.07 -15.30
C GLY A 196 -1.82 10.97 -16.21
N VAL A 197 -1.49 9.70 -15.95
CA VAL A 197 -1.89 8.54 -16.76
C VAL A 197 -2.34 7.40 -15.82
N PRO A 198 -3.61 7.42 -15.36
CA PRO A 198 -4.13 6.41 -14.45
C PRO A 198 -4.30 5.06 -15.17
N TYR A 199 -4.19 3.97 -14.42
CA TYR A 199 -4.08 2.62 -14.97
C TYR A 199 -5.25 1.69 -14.63
N GLY A 200 -6.26 2.19 -13.94
CA GLY A 200 -7.48 1.45 -13.65
C GLY A 200 -8.09 1.79 -12.28
N PRO A 201 -9.29 1.26 -12.01
CA PRO A 201 -10.08 1.62 -10.84
C PRO A 201 -9.54 1.04 -9.52
N PHE A 202 -9.81 1.75 -8.43
CA PHE A 202 -9.49 1.36 -7.05
C PHE A 202 -10.77 1.29 -6.20
N GLU A 203 -10.65 0.76 -4.98
CA GLU A 203 -11.70 0.82 -3.95
C GLU A 203 -13.11 0.39 -4.42
N ILE A 204 -13.18 -0.74 -5.13
CA ILE A 204 -14.41 -1.25 -5.73
C ILE A 204 -14.98 -2.44 -4.96
N SER A 205 -16.31 -2.52 -4.92
CA SER A 205 -17.01 -3.72 -4.46
C SER A 205 -16.92 -4.83 -5.51
N GLN A 206 -16.41 -5.99 -5.10
CA GLN A 206 -16.06 -7.07 -6.00
C GLN A 206 -16.33 -8.46 -5.40
N ILE A 207 -16.56 -9.43 -6.29
CA ILE A 207 -16.47 -10.87 -6.02
C ILE A 207 -15.47 -11.43 -7.01
N VAL A 208 -14.30 -11.84 -6.53
CA VAL A 208 -13.22 -12.35 -7.38
C VAL A 208 -12.77 -13.74 -6.92
N TYR A 209 -12.27 -14.53 -7.85
CA TYR A 209 -11.57 -15.77 -7.58
C TYR A 209 -10.18 -15.69 -8.20
N THR A 210 -9.15 -16.00 -7.41
CA THR A 210 -7.77 -16.12 -7.87
C THR A 210 -7.25 -17.50 -7.55
N HIS A 211 -6.76 -18.18 -8.58
CA HIS A 211 -6.00 -19.42 -8.49
C HIS A 211 -4.52 -19.14 -8.72
N THR A 212 -3.66 -19.66 -7.84
CA THR A 212 -2.21 -19.63 -8.01
C THR A 212 -1.69 -21.07 -7.99
N GLY A 213 -1.18 -21.52 -9.12
CA GLY A 213 -0.59 -22.84 -9.30
C GLY A 213 0.86 -22.90 -8.82
N GLU A 214 1.29 -24.09 -8.40
CA GLU A 214 2.68 -24.34 -7.98
C GLU A 214 3.69 -24.24 -9.15
N ASP A 215 3.20 -24.31 -10.38
CA ASP A 215 3.99 -24.21 -11.61
C ASP A 215 4.22 -22.76 -12.06
N GLY A 216 3.80 -21.78 -11.26
CA GLY A 216 3.93 -20.35 -11.53
C GLY A 216 2.83 -19.78 -12.43
N PHE A 217 1.87 -20.60 -12.88
CA PHE A 217 0.68 -20.11 -13.57
C PHE A 217 -0.37 -19.63 -12.56
N SER A 218 -0.94 -18.46 -12.81
CA SER A 218 -2.09 -17.94 -12.05
C SER A 218 -3.21 -17.55 -13.01
N ALA A 219 -4.45 -17.73 -12.58
CA ALA A 219 -5.64 -17.27 -13.28
C ALA A 219 -6.59 -16.61 -12.29
N ALA A 220 -7.21 -15.52 -12.71
CA ALA A 220 -8.19 -14.81 -11.90
C ALA A 220 -9.38 -14.38 -12.74
N GLY A 221 -10.52 -14.25 -12.07
CA GLY A 221 -11.70 -13.66 -12.68
C GLY A 221 -12.70 -13.24 -11.62
N GLY A 222 -13.55 -12.28 -11.97
CA GLY A 222 -14.54 -11.79 -11.04
C GLY A 222 -15.54 -10.82 -11.63
N LEU A 223 -16.44 -10.43 -10.76
CA LEU A 223 -17.50 -9.46 -11.01
C LEU A 223 -17.25 -8.25 -10.12
N GLU A 224 -17.29 -7.07 -10.70
CA GLU A 224 -17.08 -5.81 -10.00
C GLU A 224 -18.26 -4.87 -10.24
N LEU A 225 -18.65 -4.10 -9.23
CA LEU A 225 -19.74 -3.14 -9.41
C LEU A 225 -19.30 -1.98 -10.30
N PRO A 226 -20.17 -1.45 -11.17
CA PRO A 226 -19.83 -0.23 -11.90
C PRO A 226 -19.58 0.91 -10.91
N GLY A 227 -18.77 1.91 -11.32
CA GLY A 227 -18.35 3.03 -10.47
C GLY A 227 -19.51 3.80 -9.82
N ASP A 228 -19.19 4.63 -8.83
CA ASP A 228 -20.20 5.41 -8.11
C ASP A 228 -21.04 6.28 -9.07
N GLY A 229 -22.35 6.33 -8.83
CA GLY A 229 -23.30 7.04 -9.68
C GLY A 229 -23.68 6.34 -11.00
N ALA A 230 -23.05 5.23 -11.36
CA ALA A 230 -23.36 4.52 -12.61
C ALA A 230 -24.72 3.80 -12.53
N THR A 231 -25.68 4.22 -13.36
CA THR A 231 -26.97 3.56 -13.48
C THR A 231 -26.94 2.51 -14.59
N ASN A 232 -26.72 1.25 -14.23
CA ASN A 232 -26.98 0.14 -15.16
C ASN A 232 -28.49 -0.21 -15.13
N SER A 233 -29.22 -0.01 -16.22
CA SER A 233 -30.64 -0.41 -16.32
C SER A 233 -30.86 -1.91 -16.22
N ASP A 234 -29.82 -2.69 -16.53
CA ASP A 234 -29.87 -4.13 -16.73
C ASP A 234 -29.24 -4.91 -15.55
N TYR A 235 -28.76 -4.20 -14.51
CA TYR A 235 -28.14 -4.75 -13.30
C TYR A 235 -26.93 -5.67 -13.58
N MET A 236 -26.31 -5.57 -14.75
CA MET A 236 -25.14 -6.38 -15.10
C MET A 236 -23.89 -5.82 -14.41
N PRO A 237 -23.16 -6.61 -13.60
CA PRO A 237 -21.87 -6.18 -13.07
C PRO A 237 -20.82 -6.14 -14.19
N ASN A 238 -19.76 -5.39 -13.95
CA ASN A 238 -18.58 -5.45 -14.80
C ASN A 238 -17.86 -6.79 -14.62
N VAL A 239 -17.15 -7.25 -15.65
CA VAL A 239 -16.45 -8.54 -15.64
C VAL A 239 -14.97 -8.31 -15.82
N VAL A 240 -14.13 -8.95 -15.00
CA VAL A 240 -12.66 -8.90 -15.12
C VAL A 240 -12.11 -10.31 -15.17
N VAL A 241 -11.13 -10.57 -16.04
CA VAL A 241 -10.44 -11.85 -16.17
C VAL A 241 -8.96 -11.65 -16.48
N GLY A 242 -8.09 -12.46 -15.87
CA GLY A 242 -6.65 -12.34 -16.07
C GLY A 242 -5.93 -13.68 -15.95
N ALA A 243 -4.74 -13.74 -16.55
CA ALA A 243 -3.81 -14.85 -16.43
C ALA A 243 -2.38 -14.31 -16.30
N SER A 244 -1.57 -14.98 -15.49
CA SER A 244 -0.17 -14.64 -15.27
C SER A 244 0.70 -15.89 -15.32
N LEU A 245 1.95 -15.71 -15.76
CA LEU A 245 2.99 -16.71 -15.73
C LEU A 245 4.24 -16.14 -15.07
N THR A 246 4.53 -16.63 -13.87
CA THR A 246 5.73 -16.28 -13.10
C THR A 246 6.80 -17.35 -13.27
N ARG A 247 8.05 -16.91 -13.49
CA ARG A 247 9.25 -17.72 -13.67
C ARG A 247 10.43 -17.04 -12.95
N ASP A 248 11.58 -17.71 -12.90
CA ASP A 248 12.78 -17.15 -12.26
C ASP A 248 13.26 -15.82 -12.89
N TRP A 249 12.95 -15.59 -14.17
CA TRP A 249 13.30 -14.35 -14.88
C TRP A 249 12.36 -13.18 -14.59
N GLY A 250 11.21 -13.41 -13.97
CA GLY A 250 10.15 -12.41 -13.79
C GLY A 250 8.76 -12.97 -14.13
N ALA A 251 7.86 -12.13 -14.63
CA ALA A 251 6.48 -12.51 -14.90
C ALA A 251 5.92 -11.85 -16.16
N VAL A 252 4.96 -12.51 -16.80
CA VAL A 252 4.07 -11.89 -17.79
C VAL A 252 2.64 -12.01 -17.29
N THR A 253 1.91 -10.90 -17.28
CA THR A 253 0.53 -10.82 -16.79
C THR A 253 -0.35 -10.15 -17.81
N PHE A 254 -1.44 -10.82 -18.19
CA PHE A 254 -2.49 -10.27 -19.02
C PHE A 254 -3.77 -10.15 -18.19
N ILE A 255 -4.48 -9.04 -18.36
CA ILE A 255 -5.79 -8.83 -17.75
C ILE A 255 -6.70 -8.08 -18.71
N ALA A 256 -7.97 -8.44 -18.73
CA ALA A 256 -8.99 -7.76 -19.50
C ALA A 256 -10.24 -7.56 -18.65
N ALA A 257 -10.97 -6.50 -18.96
CA ALA A 257 -12.20 -6.14 -18.29
C ALA A 257 -13.24 -5.68 -19.30
N TYR A 258 -14.51 -5.87 -18.94
CA TYR A 258 -15.67 -5.37 -19.68
C TYR A 258 -16.51 -4.52 -18.74
N ASP A 259 -16.72 -3.27 -19.15
CA ASP A 259 -17.62 -2.33 -18.50
C ASP A 259 -19.03 -2.51 -19.07
N ALA A 260 -19.94 -2.97 -18.21
CA ALA A 260 -21.32 -3.24 -18.56
C ALA A 260 -22.15 -1.96 -18.76
N VAL A 261 -21.71 -0.82 -18.24
CA VAL A 261 -22.43 0.47 -18.36
C VAL A 261 -22.02 1.17 -19.64
N ALA A 262 -20.72 1.19 -19.95
CA ALA A 262 -20.21 1.74 -21.21
C ALA A 262 -20.43 0.80 -22.41
N GLU A 263 -20.61 -0.51 -22.17
CA GLU A 263 -20.57 -1.57 -23.18
C GLU A 263 -19.19 -1.70 -23.88
N GLU A 264 -18.13 -1.37 -23.15
CA GLU A 264 -16.75 -1.28 -23.66
C GLU A 264 -15.78 -2.23 -22.94
N GLY A 265 -14.71 -2.61 -23.62
CA GLY A 265 -13.65 -3.47 -23.11
C GLY A 265 -12.33 -2.74 -22.91
N ALA A 266 -11.57 -3.14 -21.90
CA ALA A 266 -10.19 -2.73 -21.68
C ALA A 266 -9.29 -3.95 -21.49
N ALA A 267 -8.01 -3.84 -21.84
CA ALA A 267 -7.02 -4.86 -21.57
C ALA A 267 -5.66 -4.26 -21.20
N LYS A 268 -4.90 -4.96 -20.36
CA LYS A 268 -3.50 -4.66 -20.04
C LYS A 268 -2.63 -5.89 -20.20
N LEU A 269 -1.41 -5.67 -20.70
CA LEU A 269 -0.33 -6.64 -20.70
C LEU A 269 0.87 -6.03 -19.97
N ARG A 270 1.38 -6.74 -18.96
CA ARG A 270 2.56 -6.36 -18.20
C ARG A 270 3.65 -7.43 -18.30
N LEU A 271 4.89 -6.98 -18.42
CA LEU A 271 6.09 -7.77 -18.33
C LEU A 271 6.96 -7.23 -17.19
N ASP A 272 7.27 -8.08 -16.23
CA ASP A 272 8.22 -7.83 -15.15
C ASP A 272 9.49 -8.66 -15.42
N LEU A 273 10.66 -8.04 -15.29
CA LEU A 273 11.96 -8.69 -15.50
C LEU A 273 12.86 -8.47 -14.28
N THR A 274 13.35 -9.57 -13.71
CA THR A 274 14.40 -9.57 -12.69
C THR A 274 15.75 -9.66 -13.38
N LEU A 275 16.45 -8.52 -13.47
CA LEU A 275 17.75 -8.44 -14.16
C LEU A 275 18.92 -8.83 -13.25
N SER A 276 18.76 -8.62 -11.93
CA SER A 276 19.71 -9.06 -10.90
C SER A 276 19.03 -9.14 -9.53
N ASP A 277 19.79 -9.46 -8.48
CA ASP A 277 19.36 -9.39 -7.08
C ASP A 277 19.00 -7.97 -6.62
N LYS A 278 19.42 -6.94 -7.36
CA LYS A 278 19.23 -5.53 -7.00
C LYS A 278 18.47 -4.72 -8.04
N LEU A 279 18.13 -5.30 -9.19
CA LEU A 279 17.52 -4.57 -10.30
C LEU A 279 16.39 -5.38 -10.90
N SER A 280 15.20 -4.80 -10.87
CA SER A 280 14.05 -5.24 -11.64
C SER A 280 13.53 -4.11 -12.51
N VAL A 281 12.94 -4.45 -13.65
CA VAL A 281 12.25 -3.50 -14.52
C VAL A 281 10.90 -4.05 -14.89
N PHE A 282 9.96 -3.17 -15.24
CA PHE A 282 8.68 -3.57 -15.81
C PHE A 282 8.32 -2.69 -17.01
N ALA A 283 7.46 -3.23 -17.86
CA ALA A 283 6.75 -2.50 -18.90
C ALA A 283 5.31 -3.00 -18.96
N MET A 284 4.37 -2.10 -19.12
CA MET A 284 2.95 -2.36 -19.21
C MET A 284 2.34 -1.55 -20.35
N ALA A 285 1.39 -2.13 -21.07
CA ALA A 285 0.59 -1.44 -22.07
C ALA A 285 -0.89 -1.72 -21.84
N GLY A 286 -1.71 -0.69 -21.98
CA GLY A 286 -3.16 -0.71 -21.88
C GLY A 286 -3.81 -0.39 -23.23
N TYR A 287 -4.97 -0.99 -23.48
CA TYR A 287 -5.80 -0.71 -24.65
C TYR A 287 -7.28 -0.72 -24.28
N SER A 288 -8.05 0.23 -24.82
CA SER A 288 -9.50 0.39 -24.68
C SER A 288 -10.17 0.23 -26.03
N THR A 289 -11.40 -0.29 -26.07
CA THR A 289 -12.21 -0.35 -27.30
C THR A 289 -12.92 0.97 -27.64
N ASN A 290 -12.92 1.95 -26.73
CA ASN A 290 -13.45 3.29 -26.93
C ASN A 290 -12.52 4.37 -26.40
N ASP A 291 -12.57 5.54 -27.07
CA ASP A 291 -11.97 6.81 -26.73
C ASP A 291 -12.75 7.44 -25.55
N PRO A 292 -12.16 7.55 -24.34
CA PRO A 292 -12.76 8.32 -23.26
C PRO A 292 -12.71 9.80 -23.63
N ALA A 293 -13.68 10.26 -24.42
CA ALA A 293 -13.71 11.62 -24.92
C ALA A 293 -13.69 12.66 -23.78
N GLY A 294 -12.55 13.34 -23.64
CA GLY A 294 -12.46 14.67 -23.06
C GLY A 294 -12.22 14.75 -21.55
N THR A 295 -10.96 14.98 -21.20
CA THR A 295 -10.47 15.85 -20.12
C THR A 295 -11.25 15.82 -18.80
N GLY A 296 -10.85 14.93 -17.90
CA GLY A 296 -11.08 15.09 -16.47
C GLY A 296 -11.60 13.85 -15.78
N VAL A 297 -10.94 13.51 -14.67
CA VAL A 297 -11.48 12.64 -13.64
C VAL A 297 -12.89 13.13 -13.29
N GLY A 298 -13.93 12.34 -13.64
CA GLY A 298 -15.32 12.63 -13.26
C GLY A 298 -16.33 12.93 -14.39
N ASN A 299 -16.01 12.75 -15.67
CA ASN A 299 -17.03 12.79 -16.74
C ASN A 299 -17.67 11.40 -16.94
N SER A 300 -18.91 11.25 -16.47
CA SER A 300 -19.54 9.94 -16.17
C SER A 300 -20.31 9.27 -17.31
N ASP A 301 -20.44 9.89 -18.48
CA ASP A 301 -21.55 9.52 -19.39
C ASP A 301 -21.14 8.76 -20.67
N ALA A 302 -19.86 8.40 -20.86
CA ALA A 302 -19.43 7.52 -21.97
C ALA A 302 -18.06 6.82 -21.81
N ASN A 303 -17.38 6.97 -20.67
CA ASN A 303 -15.99 6.50 -20.53
C ASN A 303 -15.93 5.08 -19.99
N ASN A 304 -15.06 4.26 -20.57
CA ASN A 304 -14.79 2.91 -20.11
C ASN A 304 -14.16 2.94 -18.72
N TYR A 305 -14.87 2.44 -17.70
CA TYR A 305 -14.48 2.49 -16.30
C TYR A 305 -13.09 1.89 -15.99
N TYR A 306 -12.62 0.96 -16.83
CA TYR A 306 -11.32 0.31 -16.67
C TYR A 306 -10.18 1.01 -17.40
N ALA A 307 -10.48 1.78 -18.45
CA ALA A 307 -9.51 2.55 -19.22
C ALA A 307 -9.58 4.02 -18.80
N GLN A 308 -8.99 4.32 -17.64
CA GLN A 308 -9.00 5.68 -17.09
C GLN A 308 -7.96 6.61 -17.74
N TRP A 309 -7.01 6.06 -18.50
CA TRP A 309 -6.07 6.85 -19.32
C TRP A 309 -6.80 7.55 -20.46
N ASN A 310 -6.17 8.56 -21.06
CA ASN A 310 -6.78 9.29 -22.16
C ASN A 310 -6.48 8.61 -23.51
N GLY A 311 -7.49 8.55 -24.39
CA GLY A 311 -7.44 7.86 -25.69
C GLY A 311 -7.48 6.32 -25.62
N ASP A 312 -7.15 5.65 -26.74
CA ASP A 312 -7.33 4.20 -26.89
C ASP A 312 -6.22 3.39 -26.22
N TRP A 313 -5.04 3.97 -26.00
CA TRP A 313 -3.89 3.25 -25.47
C TRP A 313 -3.05 4.08 -24.50
N ALA A 314 -2.40 3.37 -23.59
CA ALA A 314 -1.41 3.95 -22.69
C ALA A 314 -0.28 2.95 -22.40
N VAL A 315 0.87 3.46 -21.99
CA VAL A 315 2.05 2.68 -21.66
C VAL A 315 2.67 3.17 -20.36
N TRP A 316 3.18 2.24 -19.57
CA TRP A 316 3.93 2.50 -18.34
C TRP A 316 5.20 1.67 -18.35
N ALA A 317 6.30 2.23 -17.85
CA ALA A 317 7.53 1.49 -17.68
C ALA A 317 8.30 2.01 -16.47
N GLY A 318 9.03 1.13 -15.79
CA GLY A 318 9.76 1.54 -14.62
C GLY A 318 10.85 0.58 -14.21
N ALA A 319 11.60 0.99 -13.19
CA ALA A 319 12.74 0.27 -12.68
C ALA A 319 12.82 0.41 -11.16
N ASN A 320 13.21 -0.67 -10.50
CA ASN A 320 13.49 -0.68 -9.07
C ASN A 320 14.93 -1.10 -8.85
N VAL A 321 15.67 -0.30 -8.08
CA VAL A 321 17.09 -0.50 -7.82
C VAL A 321 17.37 -0.49 -6.32
N GLN A 322 17.87 -1.60 -5.79
CA GLN A 322 18.41 -1.63 -4.42
C GLN A 322 19.86 -1.13 -4.44
N LEU A 323 20.07 0.12 -4.03
CA LEU A 323 21.40 0.75 -4.02
C LEU A 323 22.25 0.24 -2.84
N THR A 324 21.66 0.14 -1.65
CA THR A 324 22.25 -0.42 -0.42
C THR A 324 21.17 -1.08 0.43
N ASP A 325 21.51 -1.75 1.53
CA ASP A 325 20.52 -2.35 2.45
C ASP A 325 19.50 -1.37 3.05
N LYS A 326 19.75 -0.06 2.96
CA LYS A 326 18.88 1.01 3.49
C LYS A 326 18.41 2.03 2.45
N LEU A 327 18.84 1.89 1.20
CA LEU A 327 18.59 2.88 0.15
C LEU A 327 18.14 2.16 -1.11
N ALA A 328 16.96 2.51 -1.58
CA ALA A 328 16.42 2.08 -2.86
C ALA A 328 16.20 3.29 -3.78
N PHE A 329 16.02 3.03 -5.07
CA PHE A 329 15.65 4.02 -6.07
C PHE A 329 14.61 3.41 -7.01
N TYR A 330 13.44 4.03 -7.10
CA TYR A 330 12.34 3.59 -7.97
C TYR A 330 12.05 4.67 -8.99
N THR A 331 11.72 4.25 -10.22
CA THR A 331 11.31 5.18 -11.27
C THR A 331 10.15 4.60 -12.06
N GLN A 332 9.28 5.48 -12.53
CA GLN A 332 8.19 5.17 -13.43
C GLN A 332 8.05 6.28 -14.47
N ALA A 333 7.79 5.90 -15.71
CA ALA A 333 7.30 6.78 -16.76
C ALA A 333 5.96 6.26 -17.28
N ALA A 334 5.06 7.16 -17.63
CA ALA A 334 3.78 6.85 -18.23
C ALA A 334 3.50 7.77 -19.42
N TYR A 335 2.80 7.26 -20.43
CA TYR A 335 2.39 8.00 -21.61
C TYR A 335 1.07 7.46 -22.16
N ASP A 336 0.18 8.32 -22.62
CA ASP A 336 -1.07 7.92 -23.29
C ASP A 336 -1.24 8.55 -24.67
N GLU A 337 -2.29 8.15 -25.38
CA GLU A 337 -2.53 8.58 -26.75
C GLU A 337 -2.75 10.09 -26.88
N ASP A 338 -3.32 10.74 -25.86
CA ASP A 338 -3.58 12.19 -25.81
C ASP A 338 -2.34 12.99 -25.35
N GLU A 339 -1.15 12.46 -25.60
CA GLU A 339 0.13 13.13 -25.38
C GLU A 339 0.43 13.47 -23.91
N ASN A 340 -0.31 12.89 -22.95
CA ASN A 340 -0.02 13.06 -21.53
C ASN A 340 1.21 12.24 -21.18
N PHE A 341 2.21 12.87 -20.58
CA PHE A 341 3.42 12.25 -20.11
C PHE A 341 3.59 12.48 -18.62
N ALA A 342 4.03 11.45 -17.90
CA ALA A 342 4.46 11.57 -16.52
C ALA A 342 5.76 10.80 -16.27
N PHE A 343 6.61 11.35 -15.41
CA PHE A 343 7.79 10.69 -14.89
C PHE A 343 7.88 10.91 -13.38
N VAL A 344 8.13 9.84 -12.64
CA VAL A 344 8.20 9.86 -11.18
C VAL A 344 9.43 9.08 -10.73
N ALA A 345 10.13 9.60 -9.72
CA ALA A 345 11.33 9.01 -9.17
C ALA A 345 11.37 9.14 -7.64
N ASP A 346 11.48 7.99 -6.98
CA ASP A 346 11.55 7.88 -5.52
C ASP A 346 12.92 7.44 -5.04
N LEU A 347 13.34 7.95 -3.90
CA LEU A 347 14.57 7.52 -3.22
C LEU A 347 14.32 7.07 -1.77
N PRO A 348 13.64 5.92 -1.53
CA PRO A 348 13.33 5.49 -0.18
C PRO A 348 14.58 5.22 0.67
N VAL A 349 14.63 5.82 1.86
CA VAL A 349 15.70 5.67 2.84
C VAL A 349 15.15 5.02 4.11
N THR A 350 15.51 3.77 4.36
CA THR A 350 15.22 3.10 5.65
C THR A 350 16.19 3.61 6.71
N VAL A 351 15.73 4.57 7.51
CA VAL A 351 16.53 5.18 8.57
C VAL A 351 16.82 4.14 9.66
N VAL A 352 15.75 3.49 10.14
CA VAL A 352 15.75 2.33 11.06
C VAL A 352 14.59 1.41 10.70
N ASP A 353 14.61 0.18 11.22
CA ASP A 353 13.59 -0.81 10.90
C ASP A 353 12.18 -0.28 11.18
N GLY A 354 11.34 -0.34 10.13
CA GLY A 354 9.97 0.15 10.15
C GLY A 354 9.82 1.67 10.15
N PHE A 355 10.88 2.45 9.91
CA PHE A 355 10.81 3.89 9.66
C PHE A 355 11.57 4.28 8.38
N THR A 356 10.83 4.78 7.40
CA THR A 356 11.35 5.15 6.08
C THR A 356 11.05 6.62 5.80
N VAL A 357 12.01 7.28 5.15
CA VAL A 357 11.82 8.61 4.57
C VAL A 357 12.01 8.52 3.06
N THR A 358 11.03 8.95 2.28
CA THR A 358 11.03 8.85 0.82
C THR A 358 10.81 10.25 0.22
N PRO A 359 11.86 10.89 -0.30
CA PRO A 359 11.69 11.98 -1.25
C PRO A 359 11.31 11.41 -2.62
N GLU A 360 10.32 12.04 -3.23
CA GLU A 360 9.84 11.82 -4.60
C GLU A 360 10.09 13.08 -5.43
N LEU A 361 10.44 12.89 -6.69
CA LEU A 361 10.42 13.92 -7.71
C LEU A 361 9.52 13.45 -8.83
N ALA A 362 8.61 14.33 -9.25
CA ALA A 362 7.70 14.08 -10.34
C ALA A 362 7.73 15.21 -11.38
N TYR A 363 7.52 14.82 -12.62
CA TYR A 363 7.32 15.67 -13.77
C TYR A 363 6.11 15.18 -14.55
N ARG A 364 5.30 16.10 -15.05
CA ARG A 364 4.26 15.78 -16.02
C ARG A 364 4.19 16.86 -17.09
N ASP A 365 3.64 16.50 -18.22
CA ASP A 365 3.45 17.39 -19.35
C ASP A 365 2.31 16.86 -20.23
N ASN A 366 1.71 17.71 -21.04
CA ASN A 366 0.94 17.29 -22.20
C ASN A 366 1.59 17.91 -23.43
N PHE A 367 2.18 17.07 -24.30
CA PHE A 367 3.01 17.58 -25.40
C PHE A 367 2.23 18.32 -26.50
N ASP A 368 0.89 18.28 -26.47
CA ASP A 368 0.01 19.00 -27.38
C ASP A 368 -0.54 20.31 -26.80
N ILE A 369 -0.41 20.53 -25.48
CA ILE A 369 -0.88 21.73 -24.78
C ILE A 369 0.31 22.61 -24.40
N PRO A 370 0.40 23.86 -24.90
CA PRO A 370 1.45 24.79 -24.48
C PRO A 370 1.40 25.08 -22.98
N ASP A 371 2.58 25.12 -22.35
CA ASP A 371 2.76 25.46 -20.93
C ASP A 371 1.96 24.52 -19.98
N ALA A 372 1.84 23.24 -20.35
CA ALA A 372 1.18 22.20 -19.55
C ALA A 372 2.15 21.43 -18.64
N ASP A 373 3.45 21.75 -18.68
CA ASP A 373 4.44 21.10 -17.84
C ASP A 373 4.32 21.53 -16.39
N ALA A 374 4.56 20.57 -15.48
CA ALA A 374 4.59 20.83 -14.06
C ALA A 374 5.63 19.93 -13.38
N TRP A 375 6.16 20.40 -12.26
CA TRP A 375 7.10 19.71 -11.39
C TRP A 375 6.49 19.58 -10.00
N GLY A 376 6.63 18.40 -9.40
CA GLY A 376 6.02 18.08 -8.13
C GLY A 376 6.79 17.02 -7.36
N GLY A 377 6.24 16.61 -6.22
CA GLY A 377 6.73 15.47 -5.47
C GLY A 377 6.36 15.54 -4.00
N TYR A 378 6.52 14.41 -3.33
CA TYR A 378 6.37 14.29 -1.88
C TYR A 378 7.71 14.19 -1.15
N LEU A 379 7.77 14.74 0.06
CA LEU A 379 8.64 14.21 1.11
C LEU A 379 7.78 13.42 2.09
N ARG A 380 7.86 12.09 2.00
CA ARG A 380 7.10 11.14 2.83
C ARG A 380 7.92 10.65 4.02
N PHE A 381 7.31 10.68 5.20
CA PHE A 381 7.79 10.02 6.41
C PHE A 381 6.80 8.93 6.79
N GLU A 382 7.25 7.69 6.96
CA GLU A 382 6.35 6.58 7.28
C GLU A 382 6.93 5.68 8.36
N ARG A 383 6.12 5.42 9.40
CA ARG A 383 6.41 4.46 10.47
C ARG A 383 5.36 3.35 10.45
N THR A 384 5.77 2.13 10.13
CA THR A 384 4.93 0.92 10.14
C THR A 384 4.92 0.24 11.51
N PHE A 385 3.89 -0.49 11.92
CA PHE A 385 3.90 -1.20 13.22
C PHE A 385 3.19 -2.54 13.18
#